data_AF-A0A3N7DRK6-F1
#
_entry.id   AF-A0A3N7DRK6-F1
#
_cell.length_a   1.000
_cell.length_b   1.000
_cell.length_c   1.000
_cell.angle_alpha   90.00
_cell.angle_beta   90.00
_cell.angle_gamma   90.00
#
_symmetry.space_group_name_H-M   'P 1'
#
loop_
_entity.id
_entity.type
_entity.pdbx_description
1 polymer ?
#
loop_
_entity_poly.entity_id
_entity_poly.type
_entity_poly.pdbx_seq_one_letter_code
_entity_poly.pdbx_strand_id
1 'polypeptide(L)'
;MAIALRVTTSDARGRRERLAASSPRIYSPLDWHGETGLNSTHPAGVALEMRWLQPLYHRLSGRPELLHALEQETGLRRTDPSDRSLLDHASLCHLLEQLHAAGEPHACAWLALQFDASVGSGQVYFLRSCAQLRELLAELMTNQPLMLPLGYFGFFIDLGADSFELRLQPYRPPARLAEQLLAEGALAWLKRILDLSLSICTVPMAARSMAPPAPCAEPLEALLGAPVQFGAPHGTLRYPARLLDQALPGGNPRIKHAMRAGFVAQLRNSDAPRPLSRRLIGCLLTHDGAGAGRASIEGMASRLGLSGREMRRQLMAEGMRFAEIHNAHRRRQAFQLLVQEGAPVEAVVRSLGYASRASLERAFATWFDTTPALARQARLQLAALAIDEDWSDPVPLLRMLPPSIHGPVDAAACLQDLEQPATPILQAYLLGLANRAEYGGHMLDDASGLAGQLRPARLGQLVQGLQLQAGPGRPVAALEPLWHARLAALARLPGLPWFDALSADEQRRTRQDLARYELGALLMYRLVGAPYGRLLGEAAAWPRARVLEQERLHFGLDRHVAGAMLLSAWGLPRRVIHTQRAASHPATPAARRLAALYEPPGSP
;
A
#
# COMPACT_ATOMS: atom_id res chain seq x y z
N MET A 1 10.20 -18.41 -6.66
CA MET A 1 11.02 -17.25 -7.13
C MET A 1 11.10 -16.11 -6.12
N ALA A 2 10.01 -15.55 -5.60
CA ALA A 2 10.07 -14.33 -4.77
C ALA A 2 10.78 -14.42 -3.41
N ILE A 3 10.75 -15.60 -2.78
CA ILE A 3 11.47 -15.89 -1.53
C ILE A 3 12.94 -16.23 -1.79
N ALA A 4 13.22 -16.69 -3.01
CA ALA A 4 14.51 -17.20 -3.40
C ALA A 4 15.44 -16.11 -3.93
N LEU A 5 14.87 -15.01 -4.44
CA LEU A 5 15.59 -13.86 -4.99
C LEU A 5 16.02 -12.88 -3.88
N ARG A 6 17.31 -12.82 -3.57
CA ARG A 6 17.94 -11.82 -2.70
C ARG A 6 18.61 -10.74 -3.54
N VAL A 7 18.50 -9.49 -3.11
CA VAL A 7 19.08 -8.31 -3.78
C VAL A 7 20.52 -8.10 -3.29
N THR A 8 21.53 -8.12 -4.17
CA THR A 8 22.94 -7.88 -3.78
C THR A 8 23.50 -6.59 -4.40
N THR A 9 24.20 -5.77 -3.62
CA THR A 9 24.81 -4.50 -4.07
C THR A 9 26.26 -4.71 -4.52
N SER A 10 26.60 -4.44 -5.79
CA SER A 10 28.00 -4.33 -6.23
C SER A 10 28.44 -2.86 -6.24
N ASP A 11 29.55 -2.58 -5.56
CA ASP A 11 30.21 -1.28 -5.45
C ASP A 11 31.00 -0.99 -6.74
N ALA A 12 30.68 0.07 -7.49
CA ALA A 12 31.46 0.48 -8.66
C ALA A 12 31.47 2.01 -8.82
N ARG A 13 32.56 2.62 -8.34
CA ARG A 13 32.95 4.02 -8.62
C ARG A 13 33.60 4.10 -10.01
N GLY A 14 33.20 5.06 -10.83
CA GLY A 14 34.07 5.58 -11.90
C GLY A 14 33.41 6.19 -13.13
N ARG A 15 33.65 7.49 -13.34
CA ARG A 15 33.54 8.31 -14.58
C ARG A 15 32.14 8.79 -15.02
N ARG A 16 32.00 10.12 -15.05
CA ARG A 16 30.92 10.90 -15.69
C ARG A 16 31.53 11.77 -16.79
N GLU A 17 30.95 11.76 -17.98
CA GLU A 17 31.11 12.81 -18.99
C GLU A 17 29.74 13.32 -19.47
N ARG A 18 29.70 14.60 -19.80
CA ARG A 18 28.52 15.44 -20.07
C ARG A 18 28.18 15.42 -21.56
N LEU A 19 26.93 15.72 -21.94
CA LEU A 19 26.59 16.61 -23.07
C LEU A 19 25.11 17.02 -23.05
N ALA A 20 24.83 18.13 -23.75
CA ALA A 20 23.76 19.09 -23.50
C ALA A 20 22.56 19.01 -24.48
N ALA A 21 21.52 19.77 -24.11
CA ALA A 21 20.16 19.85 -24.65
C ALA A 21 19.98 20.51 -26.03
N SER A 22 18.85 20.25 -26.72
CA SER A 22 17.87 21.28 -27.21
C SER A 22 16.66 20.72 -28.02
N SER A 23 15.45 21.06 -27.53
CA SER A 23 14.05 21.28 -28.03
C SER A 23 13.61 21.09 -29.52
N PRO A 24 12.30 21.21 -29.90
CA PRO A 24 10.99 20.94 -29.22
C PRO A 24 9.95 20.19 -30.09
N ARG A 25 9.08 19.29 -29.56
CA ARG A 25 7.83 18.84 -30.28
C ARG A 25 6.65 18.42 -29.36
N ILE A 26 5.50 19.02 -29.67
CA ILE A 26 4.07 18.61 -29.72
C ILE A 26 3.64 17.31 -28.99
N TYR A 27 2.58 17.45 -28.16
CA TYR A 27 2.01 16.52 -27.15
C TYR A 27 1.52 15.13 -27.65
N SER A 28 1.87 14.07 -26.89
CA SER A 28 1.29 12.71 -26.89
C SER A 28 1.26 12.16 -25.44
N PRO A 29 0.27 11.33 -24.99
CA PRO A 29 0.14 10.88 -23.60
C PRO A 29 1.14 9.81 -23.13
N LEU A 30 2.15 9.52 -23.95
CA LEU A 30 3.17 8.49 -23.73
C LEU A 30 4.53 9.12 -23.99
N ASP A 31 5.10 9.81 -23.00
CA ASP A 31 6.54 10.09 -22.92
C ASP A 31 6.91 10.45 -21.47
N TRP A 32 7.32 9.43 -20.72
CA TRP A 32 7.88 9.58 -19.36
C TRP A 32 9.41 9.65 -19.46
N HIS A 33 9.94 10.78 -19.96
CA HIS A 33 11.37 11.10 -19.91
C HIS A 33 11.62 12.54 -19.42
N GLY A 34 12.60 12.67 -18.51
CA GLY A 34 13.01 13.89 -17.82
C GLY A 34 13.61 13.55 -16.45
N GLU A 35 14.71 12.80 -16.42
CA GLU A 35 16.07 13.30 -16.14
C GLU A 35 16.25 13.98 -14.77
N THR A 36 16.95 13.29 -13.86
CA THR A 36 18.32 13.67 -13.49
C THR A 36 18.98 12.51 -12.71
N GLY A 37 20.15 12.07 -13.19
CA GLY A 37 21.10 11.28 -12.38
C GLY A 37 21.25 9.81 -12.75
N LEU A 38 21.58 9.51 -14.00
CA LEU A 38 22.30 8.28 -14.36
C LEU A 38 23.64 8.25 -13.59
N ASN A 39 23.68 7.50 -12.49
CA ASN A 39 24.85 6.69 -12.18
C ASN A 39 24.41 5.25 -12.34
N SER A 40 25.12 4.55 -13.22
CA SER A 40 25.12 3.10 -13.42
C SER A 40 24.95 2.32 -12.12
N THR A 41 23.76 1.78 -11.90
CA THR A 41 23.59 0.60 -11.06
C THR A 41 22.49 -0.21 -11.70
N HIS A 42 22.85 -1.36 -12.30
CA HIS A 42 21.91 -2.45 -12.51
C HIS A 42 21.03 -2.60 -11.26
N PRO A 43 19.72 -2.87 -11.38
CA PRO A 43 18.92 -3.18 -10.20
C PRO A 43 19.66 -4.29 -9.44
N ALA A 44 20.00 -3.99 -8.18
CA ALA A 44 20.87 -4.81 -7.35
C ALA A 44 20.51 -6.31 -7.50
N GLY A 45 21.53 -7.11 -7.79
CA GLY A 45 21.42 -8.39 -8.48
C GLY A 45 20.43 -9.33 -7.81
N VAL A 46 19.45 -9.76 -8.59
CA VAL A 46 18.44 -10.78 -8.24
C VAL A 46 19.13 -12.15 -8.14
N ALA A 47 19.50 -12.57 -6.93
CA ALA A 47 20.23 -13.83 -6.66
C ALA A 47 19.31 -14.92 -6.11
N LEU A 48 19.27 -16.12 -6.71
CA LEU A 48 18.34 -17.21 -6.38
C LEU A 48 18.98 -18.25 -5.46
N GLU A 49 18.33 -18.66 -4.36
CA GLU A 49 18.84 -19.81 -3.58
C GLU A 49 18.90 -21.10 -4.45
N MET A 50 20.08 -21.74 -4.52
CA MET A 50 20.35 -22.88 -5.41
C MET A 50 19.46 -24.10 -5.15
N ARG A 51 18.96 -24.24 -3.91
CA ARG A 51 18.00 -25.30 -3.55
C ARG A 51 16.73 -25.30 -4.40
N TRP A 52 16.36 -24.16 -4.98
CA TRP A 52 15.18 -24.05 -5.83
C TRP A 52 15.42 -24.44 -7.29
N LEU A 53 16.68 -24.62 -7.66
CA LEU A 53 17.10 -25.11 -8.98
C LEU A 53 17.30 -26.62 -9.00
N GLN A 54 17.23 -27.28 -7.83
CA GLN A 54 17.43 -28.72 -7.72
C GLN A 54 16.49 -29.58 -8.59
N PRO A 55 15.23 -29.18 -8.87
CA PRO A 55 14.39 -29.91 -9.82
C PRO A 55 15.01 -30.05 -11.23
N LEU A 56 15.93 -29.17 -11.64
CA LEU A 56 16.66 -29.30 -12.92
C LEU A 56 17.48 -30.58 -13.00
N TYR A 57 18.08 -31.03 -11.89
CA TYR A 57 18.88 -32.27 -11.87
C TYR A 57 18.05 -33.49 -12.21
N HIS A 58 16.79 -33.52 -11.77
CA HIS A 58 15.87 -34.59 -12.13
C HIS A 58 15.41 -34.48 -13.58
N ARG A 59 15.02 -33.27 -14.01
CA ARG A 59 14.56 -32.99 -15.38
C ARG A 59 15.63 -33.32 -16.44
N LEU A 60 16.89 -33.03 -16.14
CA LEU A 60 18.03 -33.23 -17.04
C LEU A 60 18.79 -34.53 -16.74
N SER A 61 18.21 -35.47 -15.99
CA SER A 61 18.87 -36.73 -15.63
C SER A 61 19.30 -37.56 -16.85
N GLY A 62 18.57 -37.47 -17.96
CA GLY A 62 18.93 -38.09 -19.24
C GLY A 62 19.94 -37.31 -20.09
N ARG A 63 20.43 -36.14 -19.64
CA ARG A 63 21.37 -35.27 -20.36
C ARG A 63 22.56 -34.86 -19.45
N PRO A 64 23.39 -35.82 -19.00
CA PRO A 64 24.44 -35.56 -18.03
C PRO A 64 25.53 -34.58 -18.53
N GLU A 65 25.82 -34.58 -19.83
CA GLU A 65 26.79 -33.65 -20.43
C GLU A 65 26.32 -32.20 -20.34
N LEU A 66 25.04 -31.94 -20.66
CA LEU A 66 24.44 -30.61 -20.51
C LEU A 66 24.47 -30.18 -19.04
N LEU A 67 24.09 -31.06 -18.13
CA LEU A 67 24.10 -30.76 -16.70
C LEU A 67 25.52 -30.38 -16.23
N HIS A 68 26.55 -31.14 -16.63
CA HIS A 68 27.93 -30.84 -16.30
C HIS A 68 28.39 -29.48 -16.84
N ALA A 69 28.02 -29.14 -18.09
CA ALA A 69 28.31 -27.83 -18.68
C ALA A 69 27.64 -26.70 -17.89
N LEU A 70 26.36 -26.86 -17.50
CA LEU A 70 25.65 -25.88 -16.68
C LEU A 70 26.31 -25.69 -15.30
N GLU A 71 26.77 -26.75 -14.65
CA GLU A 71 27.48 -26.66 -13.37
C GLU A 71 28.78 -25.86 -13.49
N GLN A 72 29.59 -26.14 -14.53
CA GLN A 72 30.86 -25.46 -14.77
C GLN A 72 30.69 -23.99 -15.13
N GLU A 73 29.72 -23.65 -15.98
CA GLU A 73 29.57 -22.30 -16.52
C GLU A 73 28.77 -21.36 -15.61
N THR A 74 27.87 -21.89 -14.79
CA THR A 74 26.96 -21.07 -13.96
C THR A 74 27.28 -21.19 -12.46
N GLY A 75 28.06 -22.18 -12.05
CA GLY A 75 28.27 -22.49 -10.64
C GLY A 75 27.06 -23.16 -9.98
N LEU A 76 26.09 -23.64 -10.76
CA LEU A 76 25.03 -24.53 -10.27
C LEU A 76 25.67 -25.77 -9.64
N ARG A 77 25.15 -26.21 -8.50
CA ARG A 77 25.59 -27.44 -7.83
C ARG A 77 24.43 -28.10 -7.10
N ARG A 78 24.61 -29.38 -6.76
CA ARG A 78 23.68 -30.09 -5.87
C ARG A 78 23.75 -29.52 -4.47
N THR A 79 22.59 -29.30 -3.86
CA THR A 79 22.48 -28.71 -2.52
C THR A 79 21.42 -29.43 -1.69
N ASP A 80 21.62 -29.51 -0.39
CA ASP A 80 20.61 -30.00 0.55
C ASP A 80 19.39 -29.05 0.64
N PRO A 81 18.20 -29.53 1.05
CA PRO A 81 17.00 -28.69 1.19
C PRO A 81 17.15 -27.51 2.17
N SER A 82 18.05 -27.63 3.14
CA SER A 82 18.37 -26.60 4.12
C SER A 82 19.38 -25.55 3.63
N ASP A 83 20.05 -25.79 2.50
CA ASP A 83 21.06 -24.88 1.94
C ASP A 83 20.42 -23.54 1.53
N ARG A 84 21.14 -22.45 1.82
CA ARG A 84 20.75 -21.08 1.49
C ARG A 84 21.78 -20.39 0.60
N SER A 85 22.71 -21.15 0.00
CA SER A 85 23.65 -20.65 -0.98
C SER A 85 22.92 -20.06 -2.18
N LEU A 86 23.44 -18.94 -2.69
CA LEU A 86 22.80 -18.14 -3.74
C LEU A 86 23.55 -18.35 -5.06
N LEU A 87 22.78 -18.54 -6.13
CA LEU A 87 23.21 -18.32 -7.50
C LEU A 87 23.02 -16.84 -7.82
N ASP A 88 24.07 -16.13 -8.19
CA ASP A 88 23.96 -14.72 -8.51
C ASP A 88 23.14 -14.49 -9.79
N HIS A 89 22.77 -13.23 -10.04
CA HIS A 89 21.89 -12.88 -11.13
C HIS A 89 22.46 -13.16 -12.52
N ALA A 90 23.75 -12.90 -12.71
CA ALA A 90 24.40 -13.08 -14.01
C ALA A 90 24.45 -14.57 -14.35
N SER A 91 24.82 -15.39 -13.37
CA SER A 91 24.84 -16.85 -13.47
C SER A 91 23.44 -17.43 -13.70
N LEU A 92 22.40 -16.90 -13.04
CA LEU A 92 21.02 -17.28 -13.30
C LEU A 92 20.59 -16.95 -14.73
N CYS A 93 20.93 -15.76 -15.24
CA CYS A 93 20.60 -15.40 -16.62
C CYS A 93 21.31 -16.32 -17.62
N HIS A 94 22.59 -16.58 -17.39
CA HIS A 94 23.37 -17.50 -18.22
C HIS A 94 22.78 -18.91 -18.21
N LEU A 95 22.40 -19.43 -17.04
CA LEU A 95 21.72 -20.71 -16.90
C LEU A 95 20.44 -20.80 -17.75
N LEU A 96 19.58 -19.77 -17.68
CA LEU A 96 18.32 -19.76 -18.43
C LEU A 96 18.53 -19.68 -19.94
N GLU A 97 19.51 -18.91 -20.39
CA GLU A 97 19.86 -18.79 -21.81
C GLU A 97 20.46 -20.10 -22.35
N GLN A 98 21.32 -20.78 -21.57
CA GLN A 98 21.87 -22.08 -21.95
C GLN A 98 20.79 -23.16 -22.00
N LEU A 99 19.85 -23.19 -21.04
CA LEU A 99 18.70 -24.09 -21.08
C LEU A 99 17.85 -23.83 -22.34
N HIS A 100 17.59 -22.57 -22.66
CA HIS A 100 16.87 -22.21 -23.88
C HIS A 100 17.58 -22.70 -25.14
N ALA A 101 18.88 -22.45 -25.27
CA ALA A 101 19.70 -22.91 -26.39
C ALA A 101 19.75 -24.44 -26.50
N ALA A 102 19.69 -25.15 -25.37
CA ALA A 102 19.69 -26.60 -25.30
C ALA A 102 18.33 -27.26 -25.61
N GLY A 103 17.30 -26.47 -25.98
CA GLY A 103 15.96 -26.98 -26.30
C GLY A 103 15.02 -27.06 -25.10
N GLU A 104 15.32 -26.35 -24.00
CA GLU A 104 14.46 -26.20 -22.82
C GLU A 104 13.97 -24.73 -22.67
N PRO A 105 13.27 -24.18 -23.67
CA PRO A 105 12.97 -22.74 -23.75
C PRO A 105 12.11 -22.22 -22.59
N HIS A 106 11.28 -23.08 -21.99
CA HIS A 106 10.34 -22.73 -20.93
C HIS A 106 10.74 -23.31 -19.57
N ALA A 107 12.02 -23.64 -19.37
CA ALA A 107 12.52 -24.20 -18.11
C ALA A 107 12.24 -23.28 -16.91
N CYS A 108 12.28 -21.96 -17.10
CA CYS A 108 11.97 -21.00 -16.03
C CYS A 108 10.50 -21.08 -15.59
N ALA A 109 9.56 -21.13 -16.54
CA ALA A 109 8.13 -21.32 -16.29
C ALA A 109 7.87 -22.66 -15.59
N TRP A 110 8.50 -23.73 -16.05
CA TRP A 110 8.38 -25.04 -15.42
C TRP A 110 8.91 -25.04 -13.98
N LEU A 111 10.10 -24.48 -13.75
CA LEU A 111 10.70 -24.35 -12.41
C LEU A 111 9.78 -23.59 -11.47
N ALA A 112 9.16 -22.51 -11.94
CA ALA A 112 8.23 -21.70 -11.16
C ALA A 112 7.03 -22.51 -10.62
N LEU A 113 6.63 -23.58 -11.32
CA LEU A 113 5.55 -24.48 -10.91
C LEU A 113 6.00 -25.60 -9.96
N GLN A 114 7.31 -25.91 -9.91
CA GLN A 114 7.86 -26.91 -8.99
C GLN A 114 7.98 -26.42 -7.55
N PHE A 115 7.85 -25.11 -7.31
CA PHE A 115 7.99 -24.55 -5.98
C PHE A 115 6.89 -25.06 -5.05
N ASP A 116 7.31 -25.67 -3.95
CA ASP A 116 6.42 -25.99 -2.84
C ASP A 116 6.01 -24.69 -2.13
N ALA A 117 4.73 -24.34 -2.27
CA ALA A 117 4.14 -23.17 -1.65
C ALA A 117 4.09 -23.25 -0.10
N SER A 118 4.27 -24.45 0.47
CA SER A 118 4.30 -24.68 1.92
C SER A 118 5.67 -24.35 2.54
N VAL A 119 6.76 -24.37 1.76
CA VAL A 119 8.15 -24.20 2.21
C VAL A 119 8.58 -22.72 2.26
N GLY A 120 7.64 -21.79 2.04
CA GLY A 120 7.89 -20.35 2.00
C GLY A 120 7.80 -19.60 3.34
N SER A 121 8.12 -18.30 3.32
CA SER A 121 8.04 -17.34 4.44
C SER A 121 6.60 -17.02 4.93
N GLY A 122 5.64 -17.92 4.68
CA GLY A 122 4.22 -17.74 5.00
C GLY A 122 3.42 -16.96 3.94
N GLN A 123 4.04 -16.51 2.85
CA GLN A 123 3.42 -15.60 1.87
C GLN A 123 2.17 -16.20 1.22
N VAL A 124 2.25 -17.45 0.77
CA VAL A 124 1.10 -18.14 0.16
C VAL A 124 0.00 -18.40 1.20
N TYR A 125 0.36 -18.71 2.44
CA TYR A 125 -0.62 -18.86 3.52
C TYR A 125 -1.36 -17.55 3.81
N PHE A 126 -0.66 -16.41 3.77
CA PHE A 126 -1.30 -15.10 3.90
C PHE A 126 -2.25 -14.80 2.74
N LEU A 127 -1.83 -15.01 1.50
CA LEU A 127 -2.71 -14.83 0.35
C LEU A 127 -3.95 -15.74 0.42
N ARG A 128 -3.78 -17.01 0.82
CA ARG A 128 -4.88 -17.97 1.02
C ARG A 128 -5.82 -17.61 2.17
N SER A 129 -5.37 -16.80 3.13
CA SER A 129 -6.20 -16.31 4.24
C SER A 129 -7.15 -15.18 3.84
N CYS A 130 -7.00 -14.62 2.63
CA CYS A 130 -7.97 -13.68 2.07
C CYS A 130 -9.32 -14.36 1.86
N ALA A 131 -10.41 -13.62 2.00
CA ALA A 131 -11.75 -14.18 1.86
C ALA A 131 -12.14 -14.41 0.39
N GLN A 132 -11.64 -13.56 -0.52
CA GLN A 132 -11.97 -13.58 -1.95
C GLN A 132 -10.75 -13.34 -2.83
N LEU A 133 -10.82 -13.75 -4.10
CA LEU A 133 -9.72 -13.56 -5.03
C LEU A 133 -9.33 -12.09 -5.23
N ARG A 134 -10.30 -11.17 -5.33
CA ARG A 134 -10.02 -9.73 -5.42
C ARG A 134 -9.18 -9.20 -4.28
N GLU A 135 -9.39 -9.75 -3.08
CA GLU A 135 -8.65 -9.35 -1.90
C GLU A 135 -7.21 -9.86 -1.96
N LEU A 136 -7.03 -11.12 -2.37
CA LEU A 136 -5.72 -11.70 -2.63
C LEU A 136 -4.94 -10.90 -3.67
N LEU A 137 -5.56 -10.58 -4.80
CA LEU A 137 -4.92 -9.83 -5.88
C LEU A 137 -4.50 -8.43 -5.43
N ALA A 138 -5.29 -7.79 -4.57
CA ALA A 138 -4.94 -6.50 -4.01
C ALA A 138 -3.82 -6.57 -2.97
N GLU A 139 -3.77 -7.64 -2.16
CA GLU A 139 -2.62 -7.91 -1.30
C GLU A 139 -1.38 -8.24 -2.14
N LEU A 140 -1.53 -8.89 -3.30
CA LEU A 140 -0.42 -9.12 -4.23
C LEU A 140 0.07 -7.81 -4.86
N MET A 141 -0.82 -6.87 -5.21
CA MET A 141 -0.46 -5.50 -5.64
C MET A 141 0.26 -4.73 -4.53
N THR A 142 -0.28 -4.78 -3.32
CA THR A 142 0.25 -4.03 -2.17
C THR A 142 1.63 -4.55 -1.77
N ASN A 143 1.82 -5.87 -1.77
CA ASN A 143 3.03 -6.54 -1.31
C ASN A 143 3.91 -7.05 -2.47
N GLN A 144 3.68 -6.58 -3.71
CA GLN A 144 4.40 -6.99 -4.91
C GLN A 144 5.93 -7.03 -4.73
N PRO A 145 6.60 -6.04 -4.10
CA PRO A 145 8.07 -6.08 -3.97
C PRO A 145 8.61 -7.28 -3.19
N LEU A 146 7.80 -7.91 -2.33
CA LEU A 146 8.17 -9.16 -1.64
C LEU A 146 7.77 -10.42 -2.39
N MET A 147 6.73 -10.31 -3.22
CA MET A 147 6.05 -11.45 -3.84
C MET A 147 6.44 -11.64 -5.31
N LEU A 148 7.02 -10.63 -5.95
CA LEU A 148 7.55 -10.64 -7.31
C LEU A 148 8.76 -9.68 -7.39
N PRO A 149 9.89 -9.98 -6.71
CA PRO A 149 11.10 -9.15 -6.70
C PRO A 149 11.89 -9.28 -8.00
N LEU A 150 11.21 -9.17 -9.13
CA LEU A 150 11.83 -9.36 -10.43
C LEU A 150 12.73 -8.19 -10.81
N GLY A 151 12.53 -6.99 -10.23
CA GLY A 151 13.35 -5.79 -10.49
C GLY A 151 13.22 -5.21 -11.90
N TYR A 152 12.84 -6.03 -12.89
CA TYR A 152 12.71 -5.70 -14.31
C TYR A 152 11.30 -5.31 -14.71
N PHE A 153 10.29 -5.78 -13.97
CA PHE A 153 8.88 -5.66 -14.34
C PHE A 153 8.07 -4.92 -13.28
N GLY A 154 7.24 -3.99 -13.74
CA GLY A 154 6.06 -3.56 -13.03
C GLY A 154 4.96 -4.62 -13.17
N PHE A 155 4.21 -4.84 -12.10
CA PHE A 155 3.05 -5.72 -12.09
C PHE A 155 1.79 -4.86 -11.98
N PHE A 156 0.81 -5.13 -12.85
CA PHE A 156 -0.44 -4.38 -12.96
C PHE A 156 -1.62 -5.34 -13.11
N ILE A 157 -2.80 -4.88 -12.71
CA ILE A 157 -4.05 -5.63 -12.89
C ILE A 157 -5.04 -4.75 -13.63
N ASP A 158 -5.37 -5.11 -14.85
CA ASP A 158 -6.30 -4.35 -15.68
C ASP A 158 -7.69 -4.95 -15.56
N LEU A 159 -8.65 -4.12 -15.19
CA LEU A 159 -10.03 -4.51 -15.01
C LEU A 159 -10.84 -4.10 -16.24
N GLY A 160 -11.45 -5.10 -16.88
CA GLY A 160 -12.51 -4.92 -17.87
C GLY A 160 -13.86 -5.36 -17.32
N ALA A 161 -14.92 -5.15 -18.09
CA ALA A 161 -16.29 -5.53 -17.68
C ALA A 161 -16.43 -7.04 -17.46
N ASP A 162 -15.91 -7.86 -18.38
CA ASP A 162 -16.06 -9.32 -18.36
C ASP A 162 -14.78 -10.09 -18.05
N SER A 163 -13.64 -9.41 -17.98
CA SER A 163 -12.33 -10.01 -17.75
C SER A 163 -11.41 -9.12 -16.95
N PHE A 164 -10.44 -9.71 -16.25
CA PHE A 164 -9.29 -8.99 -15.74
C PHE A 164 -8.00 -9.57 -16.33
N GLU A 165 -6.98 -8.74 -16.48
CA GLU A 165 -5.67 -9.12 -17.01
C GLU A 165 -4.58 -8.86 -15.97
N LEU A 166 -3.78 -9.88 -15.69
CA LEU A 166 -2.55 -9.76 -14.91
C LEU A 166 -1.42 -9.41 -15.88
N ARG A 167 -0.81 -8.23 -15.75
CA ARG A 167 0.21 -7.73 -16.68
C ARG A 167 1.56 -7.55 -16.00
N LEU A 168 2.61 -8.11 -16.62
CA LEU A 168 4.01 -7.85 -16.31
C LEU A 168 4.59 -6.92 -17.38
N GLN A 169 4.74 -5.65 -17.02
CA GLN A 169 5.24 -4.60 -17.91
C GLN A 169 6.71 -4.33 -17.62
N PRO A 170 7.62 -4.46 -18.60
CA PRO A 170 9.03 -4.10 -18.41
C PRO A 170 9.20 -2.60 -18.12
N TYR A 171 10.04 -2.24 -17.15
CA TYR A 171 10.42 -0.84 -16.88
C TYR A 171 11.32 -0.26 -17.99
N ARG A 172 12.08 -1.13 -18.64
CA ARG A 172 12.89 -0.84 -19.82
C ARG A 172 12.79 -2.02 -20.79
N PRO A 173 12.98 -1.81 -22.11
CA PRO A 173 13.09 -2.92 -23.05
C PRO A 173 14.06 -4.00 -22.53
N PRO A 174 13.66 -5.29 -22.56
CA PRO A 174 14.51 -6.37 -22.09
C PRO A 174 15.81 -6.42 -22.91
N ALA A 175 16.96 -6.42 -22.24
CA ALA A 175 18.27 -6.40 -22.90
C ALA A 175 18.79 -7.81 -23.18
N ARG A 176 18.22 -8.82 -22.51
CA ARG A 176 18.62 -10.23 -22.56
C ARG A 176 17.39 -11.11 -22.71
N LEU A 177 17.58 -12.27 -23.34
CA LEU A 177 16.55 -13.30 -23.41
C LEU A 177 16.17 -13.77 -22.00
N ALA A 178 17.14 -13.94 -21.10
CA ALA A 178 16.87 -14.34 -19.72
C ALA A 178 15.85 -13.43 -18.99
N GLU A 179 15.86 -12.12 -19.24
CA GLU A 179 14.89 -11.19 -18.63
C GLU A 179 13.46 -11.56 -19.07
N GLN A 180 13.27 -11.89 -20.35
CA GLN A 180 11.99 -12.32 -20.91
C GLN A 180 11.56 -13.69 -20.34
N LEU A 181 12.49 -14.65 -20.20
CA LEU A 181 12.23 -15.97 -19.61
C LEU A 181 11.85 -15.88 -18.12
N LEU A 182 12.46 -14.96 -17.37
CA LEU A 182 12.09 -14.68 -15.99
C LEU A 182 10.66 -14.16 -15.87
N ALA A 183 10.17 -13.41 -16.87
CA ALA A 183 8.77 -13.00 -16.91
C ALA A 183 7.82 -14.18 -17.14
N GLU A 184 8.18 -15.14 -18.00
CA GLU A 184 7.41 -16.38 -18.15
C GLU A 184 7.33 -17.15 -16.82
N GLY A 185 8.46 -17.27 -16.13
CA GLY A 185 8.54 -17.81 -14.76
C GLY A 185 7.58 -17.12 -13.80
N ALA A 186 7.49 -15.79 -13.88
CA ALA A 186 6.58 -15.01 -13.05
C ALA A 186 5.10 -15.20 -13.41
N LEU A 187 4.75 -15.31 -14.70
CA LEU A 187 3.38 -15.63 -15.12
C LEU A 187 2.97 -17.03 -14.63
N ALA A 188 3.84 -18.03 -14.81
CA ALA A 188 3.59 -19.39 -14.32
C ALA A 188 3.43 -19.42 -12.80
N TRP A 189 4.26 -18.67 -12.06
CA TRP A 189 4.11 -18.52 -10.61
C TRP A 189 2.78 -17.84 -10.23
N LEU A 190 2.40 -16.75 -10.92
CA LEU A 190 1.10 -16.08 -10.68
C LEU A 190 -0.06 -17.04 -10.87
N LYS A 191 -0.07 -17.80 -11.98
CA LYS A 191 -1.06 -18.85 -12.20
C LYS A 191 -1.09 -19.86 -11.06
N ARG A 192 0.09 -20.36 -10.63
CA ARG A 192 0.18 -21.33 -9.52
C ARG A 192 -0.42 -20.80 -8.22
N ILE A 193 -0.18 -19.53 -7.91
CA ILE A 193 -0.75 -18.87 -6.73
C ILE A 193 -2.28 -18.80 -6.84
N LEU A 194 -2.82 -18.47 -8.01
CA LEU A 194 -4.27 -18.48 -8.25
C LEU A 194 -4.85 -19.87 -8.08
N ASP A 195 -4.25 -20.88 -8.73
CA ASP A 195 -4.70 -22.27 -8.67
C ASP A 195 -4.72 -22.80 -7.23
N LEU A 196 -3.64 -22.56 -6.49
CA LEU A 196 -3.55 -22.92 -5.08
C LEU A 196 -4.63 -22.23 -4.28
N SER A 197 -4.76 -20.92 -4.43
CA SER A 197 -5.62 -20.13 -3.54
C SER A 197 -7.11 -20.38 -3.77
N LEU A 198 -7.49 -20.71 -5.00
CA LEU A 198 -8.85 -21.12 -5.37
C LEU A 198 -9.09 -22.62 -5.19
N SER A 199 -8.04 -23.41 -5.01
CA SER A 199 -8.08 -24.88 -5.01
C SER A 199 -8.70 -25.47 -6.28
N ILE A 200 -8.46 -24.83 -7.43
CA ILE A 200 -8.90 -25.27 -8.76
C ILE A 200 -7.75 -25.15 -9.75
N CYS A 201 -7.84 -25.82 -10.90
CA CYS A 201 -6.97 -25.51 -12.03
C CYS A 201 -7.59 -24.34 -12.81
N THR A 202 -7.04 -23.14 -12.67
CA THR A 202 -7.50 -21.98 -13.43
C THR A 202 -7.03 -22.08 -14.88
N VAL A 203 -7.92 -21.70 -15.79
CA VAL A 203 -7.69 -21.67 -17.24
C VAL A 203 -7.79 -20.22 -17.69
N PRO A 204 -6.66 -19.55 -17.99
CA PRO A 204 -6.68 -18.23 -18.59
C PRO A 204 -7.40 -18.26 -19.95
N MET A 205 -8.09 -17.18 -20.28
CA MET A 205 -8.70 -16.98 -21.60
C MET A 205 -7.66 -16.73 -22.69
N ALA A 206 -6.51 -16.16 -22.32
CA ALA A 206 -5.39 -15.89 -23.20
C ALA A 206 -4.12 -15.65 -22.37
N ALA A 207 -2.97 -15.96 -22.94
CA ALA A 207 -1.67 -15.63 -22.37
C ALA A 207 -0.78 -14.93 -23.42
N ARG A 208 0.07 -14.02 -22.96
CA ARG A 208 1.09 -13.35 -23.80
C ARG A 208 2.46 -13.51 -23.17
N SER A 209 3.45 -13.88 -23.98
CA SER A 209 4.86 -13.94 -23.58
C SER A 209 5.67 -12.90 -24.35
N MET A 210 6.66 -12.31 -23.65
CA MET A 210 7.65 -11.44 -24.28
C MET A 210 8.74 -12.23 -25.00
N ALA A 211 8.91 -13.51 -24.65
CA ALA A 211 9.92 -14.35 -25.28
C ALA A 211 9.64 -14.44 -26.79
N PRO A 212 10.69 -14.57 -27.62
CA PRO A 212 10.51 -14.86 -29.02
C PRO A 212 9.77 -16.19 -29.20
N PRO A 213 9.09 -16.41 -30.34
CA PRO A 213 8.48 -17.69 -30.63
C PRO A 213 9.51 -18.82 -30.50
N ALA A 214 9.30 -19.71 -29.54
CA ALA A 214 10.11 -20.91 -29.41
C ALA A 214 9.67 -21.93 -30.48
N PRO A 215 10.56 -22.83 -30.93
CA PRO A 215 10.18 -23.92 -31.85
C PRO A 215 9.05 -24.81 -31.33
N CYS A 216 8.83 -24.83 -30.01
CA CYS A 216 7.77 -25.57 -29.33
C CYS A 216 7.00 -24.65 -28.37
N ALA A 217 5.87 -24.10 -28.83
CA ALA A 217 4.95 -23.32 -27.99
C ALA A 217 4.19 -24.19 -26.97
N GLU A 218 3.91 -25.44 -27.36
CA GLU A 218 3.06 -26.40 -26.64
C GLU A 218 3.42 -26.60 -25.16
N PRO A 219 4.71 -26.68 -24.75
CA PRO A 219 5.06 -26.82 -23.35
C PRO A 219 4.61 -25.62 -22.50
N LEU A 220 4.77 -24.39 -22.98
CA LEU A 220 4.34 -23.21 -22.23
C LEU A 220 2.81 -23.11 -22.17
N GLU A 221 2.14 -23.41 -23.29
CA GLU A 221 0.67 -23.46 -23.35
C GLU A 221 0.12 -24.51 -22.38
N ALA A 222 0.76 -25.67 -22.27
CA ALA A 222 0.39 -26.71 -21.30
C ALA A 222 0.61 -26.26 -19.85
N LEU A 223 1.73 -25.58 -19.55
CA LEU A 223 2.01 -25.06 -18.21
C LEU A 223 1.04 -23.94 -17.81
N LEU A 224 0.67 -23.07 -18.75
CA LEU A 224 -0.25 -21.95 -18.52
C LEU A 224 -1.73 -22.33 -18.70
N GLY A 225 -2.03 -23.46 -19.33
CA GLY A 225 -3.38 -23.93 -19.63
C GLY A 225 -4.13 -23.04 -20.62
N ALA A 226 -3.42 -22.30 -21.48
CA ALA A 226 -4.02 -21.35 -22.42
C ALA A 226 -3.13 -21.16 -23.65
N PRO A 227 -3.71 -20.78 -24.82
CA PRO A 227 -2.92 -20.41 -25.98
C PRO A 227 -2.03 -19.20 -25.69
N VAL A 228 -0.79 -19.23 -26.16
CA VAL A 228 0.22 -18.20 -25.87
C VAL A 228 0.60 -17.45 -27.15
N GLN A 229 0.46 -16.12 -27.10
CA GLN A 229 1.03 -15.23 -28.11
C GLN A 229 2.44 -14.81 -27.70
N PHE A 230 3.45 -15.17 -28.51
CA PHE A 230 4.86 -14.80 -28.30
C PHE A 230 5.22 -13.46 -28.93
N GLY A 231 6.37 -12.90 -28.53
CA GLY A 231 6.88 -11.63 -29.03
C GLY A 231 6.05 -10.41 -28.63
N ALA A 232 5.25 -10.50 -27.58
CA ALA A 232 4.45 -9.40 -27.09
C ALA A 232 5.33 -8.35 -26.35
N PRO A 233 4.94 -7.07 -26.30
CA PRO A 233 5.70 -6.04 -25.57
C PRO A 233 5.67 -6.20 -24.04
N HIS A 234 4.73 -7.01 -23.52
CA HIS A 234 4.55 -7.29 -22.09
C HIS A 234 3.94 -8.68 -21.89
N GLY A 235 4.21 -9.29 -20.74
CA GLY A 235 3.65 -10.61 -20.39
C GLY A 235 2.25 -10.49 -19.78
N THR A 236 1.28 -11.31 -20.20
CA THR A 236 -0.08 -11.25 -19.62
C THR A 236 -0.73 -12.61 -19.37
N LEU A 237 -1.62 -12.64 -18.37
CA LEU A 237 -2.63 -13.69 -18.17
C LEU A 237 -4.01 -13.04 -18.05
N ARG A 238 -4.92 -13.37 -18.96
CA ARG A 238 -6.29 -12.84 -18.95
C ARG A 238 -7.27 -13.86 -18.39
N TYR A 239 -8.11 -13.47 -17.45
CA TYR A 239 -9.07 -14.32 -16.74
C TYR A 239 -10.48 -13.71 -16.77
N PRO A 240 -11.54 -14.52 -16.64
CA PRO A 240 -12.91 -13.99 -16.57
C PRO A 240 -13.16 -13.26 -15.24
N ALA A 241 -13.84 -12.12 -15.29
CA ALA A 241 -14.08 -11.24 -14.13
C ALA A 241 -14.81 -11.93 -12.99
N ARG A 242 -15.66 -12.93 -13.29
CA ARG A 242 -16.37 -13.76 -12.31
C ARG A 242 -15.46 -14.44 -11.27
N LEU A 243 -14.18 -14.65 -11.60
CA LEU A 243 -13.22 -15.22 -10.63
C LEU A 243 -12.91 -14.24 -9.49
N LEU A 244 -13.00 -12.92 -9.70
CA LEU A 244 -12.68 -11.90 -8.69
C LEU A 244 -13.54 -12.02 -7.42
N ASP A 245 -14.79 -12.45 -7.57
CA ASP A 245 -15.75 -12.63 -6.48
C ASP A 245 -15.75 -14.03 -5.87
N GLN A 246 -14.93 -14.96 -6.39
CA GLN A 246 -14.85 -16.31 -5.83
C GLN A 246 -14.27 -16.29 -4.41
N ALA A 247 -14.96 -16.99 -3.51
CA ALA A 247 -14.50 -17.20 -2.15
C ALA A 247 -13.29 -18.15 -2.14
N LEU A 248 -12.26 -17.79 -1.39
CA LEU A 248 -11.10 -18.66 -1.22
C LEU A 248 -11.39 -19.69 -0.12
N PRO A 249 -11.18 -21.00 -0.35
CA PRO A 249 -11.46 -22.03 0.65
C PRO A 249 -10.71 -21.84 1.99
N GLY A 250 -9.56 -21.16 1.97
CA GLY A 250 -8.73 -20.87 3.15
C GLY A 250 -9.05 -19.55 3.87
N GLY A 251 -10.11 -18.84 3.47
CA GLY A 251 -10.40 -17.49 3.95
C GLY A 251 -10.56 -17.41 5.46
N ASN A 252 -9.69 -16.63 6.12
CA ASN A 252 -9.71 -16.44 7.57
C ASN A 252 -9.22 -15.03 7.94
N PRO A 253 -10.14 -14.09 8.25
CA PRO A 253 -9.79 -12.71 8.58
C PRO A 253 -8.86 -12.56 9.78
N ARG A 254 -8.96 -13.45 10.78
CA ARG A 254 -8.11 -13.41 11.98
C ARG A 254 -6.66 -13.78 11.65
N ILE A 255 -6.47 -14.86 10.90
CA ILE A 255 -5.14 -15.28 10.42
C ILE A 255 -4.54 -14.20 9.53
N LYS A 256 -5.33 -13.68 8.58
CA LYS A 256 -4.93 -12.58 7.71
C LYS A 256 -4.42 -11.39 8.51
N HIS A 257 -5.19 -10.93 9.51
CA HIS A 257 -4.82 -9.77 10.34
C HIS A 257 -3.53 -10.04 11.13
N ALA A 258 -3.41 -11.21 11.78
CA ALA A 258 -2.22 -11.60 12.53
C ALA A 258 -0.96 -11.68 11.64
N MET A 259 -1.09 -12.27 10.44
CA MET A 259 0.02 -12.40 9.48
C MET A 259 0.36 -11.08 8.79
N ARG A 260 -0.61 -10.18 8.58
CA ARG A 260 -0.39 -8.88 7.92
C ARG A 260 0.66 -8.06 8.64
N ALA A 261 0.66 -8.05 9.98
CA ALA A 261 1.69 -7.37 10.77
C ALA A 261 3.09 -7.97 10.53
N GLY A 262 3.18 -9.29 10.41
CA GLY A 262 4.41 -10.01 10.06
C GLY A 262 4.89 -9.72 8.63
N PHE A 263 3.99 -9.65 7.64
CA PHE A 263 4.33 -9.27 6.28
C PHE A 263 4.73 -7.81 6.15
N VAL A 264 4.01 -6.90 6.80
CA VAL A 264 4.43 -5.49 6.93
C VAL A 264 5.82 -5.44 7.57
N ALA A 265 6.09 -6.21 8.64
CA ALA A 265 7.42 -6.32 9.23
C ALA A 265 8.49 -6.90 8.28
N GLN A 266 8.15 -7.88 7.43
CA GLN A 266 9.04 -8.42 6.40
C GLN A 266 9.28 -7.42 5.25
N LEU A 267 8.26 -6.67 4.81
CA LEU A 267 8.39 -5.49 3.92
C LEU A 267 9.26 -4.41 4.56
N ARG A 268 9.29 -4.39 5.89
CA ARG A 268 10.13 -3.54 6.72
C ARG A 268 11.46 -4.18 7.10
N ASN A 269 11.78 -5.40 6.64
CA ASN A 269 13.09 -6.07 6.78
C ASN A 269 13.74 -6.57 5.46
N SER A 270 13.05 -6.53 4.31
CA SER A 270 13.62 -6.80 2.97
C SER A 270 14.69 -5.78 2.53
N ASP A 271 15.88 -6.30 2.20
CA ASP A 271 17.14 -5.61 1.84
C ASP A 271 17.15 -4.88 0.48
N ALA A 272 16.09 -4.15 0.13
CA ALA A 272 16.23 -3.06 -0.83
C ALA A 272 17.04 -1.93 -0.16
N PRO A 273 17.90 -1.16 -0.85
CA PRO A 273 18.62 -0.04 -0.23
C PRO A 273 17.60 0.93 0.41
N ARG A 274 17.63 1.03 1.74
CA ARG A 274 16.66 1.84 2.51
C ARG A 274 17.24 3.17 2.95
N PRO A 275 16.40 4.20 3.03
CA PRO A 275 16.69 5.35 3.87
C PRO A 275 16.89 4.93 5.35
N LEU A 276 17.86 5.51 6.02
CA LEU A 276 18.24 5.31 7.43
C LEU A 276 17.04 5.48 8.37
N SER A 277 16.14 6.43 8.09
CA SER A 277 14.90 6.64 8.85
C SER A 277 14.11 5.34 8.99
N ARG A 278 13.97 4.57 7.91
CA ARG A 278 13.23 3.29 7.88
C ARG A 278 13.93 2.18 8.68
N ARG A 279 15.26 2.14 8.68
CA ARG A 279 16.06 1.21 9.51
C ARG A 279 15.92 1.53 11.00
N LEU A 280 15.94 2.82 11.35
CA LEU A 280 15.73 3.30 12.71
C LEU A 280 14.35 2.90 13.25
N ILE A 281 13.30 3.02 12.44
CA ILE A 281 11.94 2.63 12.82
C ILE A 281 11.81 1.13 13.04
N GLY A 282 12.45 0.31 12.18
CA GLY A 282 12.51 -1.13 12.38
C GLY A 282 13.13 -1.48 13.73
N CYS A 283 14.26 -0.85 14.07
CA CYS A 283 14.94 -1.05 15.35
C CYS A 283 14.10 -0.60 16.56
N LEU A 284 13.34 0.50 16.42
CA LEU A 284 12.42 0.96 17.46
C LEU A 284 11.24 0.00 17.72
N LEU A 285 10.85 -0.81 16.73
CA LEU A 285 9.68 -1.69 16.81
C LEU A 285 9.99 -3.14 17.15
N THR A 286 11.19 -3.62 16.86
CA THR A 286 11.64 -4.96 17.25
C THR A 286 12.16 -5.02 18.68
N HIS A 287 12.35 -3.87 19.32
CA HIS A 287 12.82 -3.77 20.68
C HIS A 287 11.78 -3.06 21.53
N ASP A 288 11.00 -3.83 22.28
CA ASP A 288 10.17 -3.30 23.37
C ASP A 288 11.08 -2.51 24.32
N GLY A 289 10.83 -1.21 24.36
CA GLY A 289 11.67 -0.17 24.97
C GLY A 289 11.71 -0.23 26.49
N ALA A 290 12.21 -1.30 27.08
CA ALA A 290 12.56 -1.34 28.49
C ALA A 290 13.79 -0.44 28.76
N GLY A 291 13.54 0.85 29.01
CA GLY A 291 14.44 1.77 29.71
C GLY A 291 14.70 3.12 29.02
N ALA A 292 14.63 4.20 29.81
CA ALA A 292 14.85 5.60 29.40
C ALA A 292 16.23 5.90 28.78
N GLY A 293 17.20 4.97 28.89
CA GLY A 293 18.53 5.09 28.28
C GLY A 293 18.73 4.36 26.94
N ARG A 294 17.76 3.54 26.48
CA ARG A 294 17.93 2.67 25.30
C ARG A 294 17.37 3.26 23.99
N ALA A 295 16.52 4.29 24.06
CA ALA A 295 15.96 5.00 22.90
C ALA A 295 16.64 6.38 22.66
N SER A 296 17.88 6.55 23.11
CA SER A 296 18.70 7.71 22.74
C SER A 296 19.19 7.58 21.30
N ILE A 297 19.52 8.71 20.67
CA ILE A 297 20.06 8.70 19.31
C ILE A 297 21.43 8.02 19.26
N GLU A 298 22.22 8.13 20.32
CA GLU A 298 23.50 7.43 20.48
C GLU A 298 23.31 5.91 20.57
N GLY A 299 22.33 5.46 21.37
CA GLY A 299 22.00 4.04 21.52
C GLY A 299 21.44 3.42 20.24
N MET A 300 20.61 4.17 19.51
CA MET A 300 20.06 3.73 18.22
C MET A 300 21.10 3.76 17.09
N ALA A 301 22.00 4.75 17.08
CA ALA A 301 23.07 4.82 16.11
C ALA A 301 24.04 3.64 16.26
N SER A 302 24.46 3.34 17.49
CA SER A 302 25.33 2.20 17.78
C SER A 302 24.74 0.88 17.27
N ARG A 303 23.44 0.64 17.47
CA ARG A 303 22.74 -0.56 17.00
C ARG A 303 22.64 -0.69 15.48
N LEU A 304 22.68 0.44 14.77
CA LEU A 304 22.66 0.48 13.32
C LEU A 304 24.06 0.56 12.69
N GLY A 305 25.11 0.43 13.51
CA GLY A 305 26.51 0.50 13.09
C GLY A 305 26.97 1.92 12.73
N LEU A 306 26.38 2.95 13.33
CA LEU A 306 26.65 4.37 13.05
C LEU A 306 27.03 5.14 14.32
N SER A 307 27.74 6.27 14.17
CA SER A 307 27.81 7.28 15.24
C SER A 307 26.54 8.13 15.29
N GLY A 308 26.23 8.73 16.45
CA GLY A 308 25.09 9.65 16.59
C GLY A 308 25.16 10.84 15.63
N ARG A 309 26.38 11.31 15.30
CA ARG A 309 26.61 12.39 14.33
C ARG A 309 26.27 11.95 12.90
N GLU A 310 26.66 10.74 12.50
CA GLU A 310 26.34 10.19 11.18
C GLU A 310 24.85 9.93 11.03
N MET A 311 24.20 9.44 12.10
CA MET A 311 22.75 9.25 12.12
C MET A 311 22.00 10.58 11.95
N ARG A 312 22.38 11.64 12.68
CA ARG A 312 21.76 12.97 12.51
C ARG A 312 21.94 13.48 11.08
N ARG A 313 23.16 13.37 10.53
CA ARG A 313 23.47 13.86 9.18
C ARG A 313 22.66 13.13 8.12
N GLN A 314 22.57 11.80 8.18
CA GLN A 314 21.81 10.99 7.21
C GLN A 314 20.30 11.18 7.35
N LEU A 315 19.76 11.27 8.57
CA LEU A 315 18.34 11.59 8.78
C LEU A 315 18.00 12.98 8.23
N MET A 316 18.86 13.99 8.44
CA MET A 316 18.65 15.32 7.88
C MET A 316 18.71 15.33 6.35
N ALA A 317 19.57 14.51 5.75
CA ALA A 317 19.60 14.33 4.28
C ALA A 317 18.31 13.68 3.74
N GLU A 318 17.58 12.95 4.58
CA GLU A 318 16.26 12.39 4.30
C GLU A 318 15.10 13.32 4.69
N GLY A 319 15.39 14.56 5.12
CA GLY A 319 14.40 15.53 5.58
C GLY A 319 13.73 15.16 6.91
N MET A 320 14.37 14.31 7.72
CA MET A 320 13.82 13.73 8.93
C MET A 320 14.65 14.08 10.17
N ARG A 321 13.99 14.22 11.32
CA ARG A 321 14.66 14.34 12.63
C ARG A 321 14.37 13.12 13.49
N PHE A 322 15.38 12.66 14.24
CA PHE A 322 15.24 11.55 15.18
C PHE A 322 14.06 11.74 16.16
N ALA A 323 13.89 12.96 16.67
CA ALA A 323 12.82 13.30 17.60
C ALA A 323 11.42 13.12 16.98
N GLU A 324 11.25 13.41 15.69
CA GLU A 324 9.99 13.26 14.98
C GLU A 324 9.63 11.78 14.80
N ILE A 325 10.60 10.98 14.36
CA ILE A 325 10.46 9.53 14.17
C ILE A 325 10.13 8.85 15.50
N HIS A 326 10.87 9.19 16.57
CA HIS A 326 10.67 8.61 17.89
C HIS A 326 9.31 9.03 18.49
N ASN A 327 8.90 10.29 18.33
CA ASN A 327 7.59 10.76 18.79
C ASN A 327 6.43 10.10 18.03
N ALA A 328 6.55 9.90 16.71
CA ALA A 328 5.55 9.19 15.91
C ALA A 328 5.39 7.73 16.39
N HIS A 329 6.50 7.07 16.70
CA HIS A 329 6.51 5.73 17.28
C HIS A 329 5.83 5.69 18.65
N ARG A 330 6.20 6.60 19.57
CA ARG A 330 5.57 6.70 20.90
C ARG A 330 4.07 6.98 20.81
N ARG A 331 3.65 7.86 19.89
CA ARG A 331 2.23 8.17 19.65
C ARG A 331 1.46 6.90 19.27
N ARG A 332 1.98 6.12 18.31
CA ARG A 332 1.34 4.88 17.85
C ARG A 332 1.23 3.84 18.96
N GLN A 333 2.33 3.57 19.67
CA GLN A 333 2.31 2.60 20.76
C GLN A 333 1.44 3.04 21.94
N ALA A 334 1.44 4.34 22.28
CA ALA A 334 0.55 4.85 23.33
C ALA A 334 -0.92 4.65 22.97
N PHE A 335 -1.32 4.87 21.72
CA PHE A 335 -2.69 4.63 21.28
C PHE A 335 -3.04 3.15 21.33
N GLN A 336 -2.17 2.29 20.80
CA GLN A 336 -2.37 0.84 20.83
C GLN A 336 -2.52 0.32 22.28
N LEU A 337 -1.56 0.61 23.15
CA LEU A 337 -1.54 0.11 24.52
C LEU A 337 -2.67 0.69 25.37
N LEU A 338 -2.89 2.01 25.35
CA LEU A 338 -3.85 2.66 26.24
C LEU A 338 -5.30 2.54 25.75
N VAL A 339 -5.50 2.67 24.43
CA VAL A 339 -6.83 2.72 23.83
C VAL A 339 -7.27 1.34 23.38
N GLN A 340 -6.48 0.66 22.53
CA GLN A 340 -6.87 -0.63 21.95
C GLN A 340 -6.80 -1.78 22.97
N GLU A 341 -5.67 -1.92 23.67
CA GLU A 341 -5.41 -3.02 24.61
C GLU A 341 -5.89 -2.70 26.03
N GLY A 342 -6.13 -1.43 26.34
CA GLY A 342 -6.63 -1.01 27.65
C GLY A 342 -5.61 -1.18 28.79
N ALA A 343 -4.32 -1.17 28.47
CA ALA A 343 -3.23 -1.34 29.41
C ALA A 343 -3.23 -0.26 30.51
N PRO A 344 -2.76 -0.57 31.74
CA PRO A 344 -2.63 0.42 32.80
C PRO A 344 -1.66 1.54 32.39
N VAL A 345 -2.04 2.79 32.66
CA VAL A 345 -1.23 3.98 32.29
C VAL A 345 0.20 3.84 32.78
N GLU A 346 0.42 3.32 33.99
CA GLU A 346 1.77 3.20 34.57
C GLU A 346 2.64 2.14 33.91
N ALA A 347 2.05 1.09 33.35
CA ALA A 347 2.77 0.12 32.54
C ALA A 347 3.25 0.76 31.23
N VAL A 348 2.40 1.61 30.63
CA VAL A 348 2.71 2.34 29.39
C VAL A 348 3.74 3.45 29.62
N VAL A 349 3.68 4.18 30.75
CA VAL A 349 4.70 5.17 31.14
C VAL A 349 6.08 4.53 31.15
N ARG A 350 6.21 3.37 31.78
CA ARG A 350 7.46 2.61 31.87
C ARG A 350 7.92 2.06 30.52
N SER A 351 6.99 1.52 29.74
CA SER A 351 7.23 0.94 28.41
C SER A 351 7.70 1.97 27.37
N LEU A 352 7.15 3.19 27.41
CA LEU A 352 7.48 4.26 26.46
C LEU A 352 8.60 5.21 26.96
N GLY A 353 9.12 4.98 28.16
CA GLY A 353 10.19 5.78 28.75
C GLY A 353 9.77 7.21 29.07
N TYR A 354 8.55 7.40 29.59
CA TYR A 354 8.11 8.68 30.17
C TYR A 354 8.52 8.78 31.64
N ALA A 355 8.89 9.98 32.08
CA ALA A 355 9.30 10.22 33.46
C ALA A 355 8.16 10.08 34.48
N SER A 356 6.92 10.30 34.05
CA SER A 356 5.74 10.21 34.91
C SER A 356 4.45 10.05 34.09
N ARG A 357 3.39 9.60 34.76
CA ARG A 357 2.03 9.59 34.22
C ARG A 357 1.60 10.93 33.64
N ALA A 358 1.78 12.01 34.39
CA ALA A 358 1.42 13.35 33.95
C ALA A 358 2.17 13.79 32.67
N SER A 359 3.37 13.23 32.41
CA SER A 359 4.12 13.49 31.18
C SER A 359 3.56 12.71 29.99
N LEU A 360 3.18 11.45 30.18
CA LEU A 360 2.52 10.64 29.16
C LEU A 360 1.12 11.19 28.85
N GLU A 361 0.33 11.53 29.85
CA GLU A 361 -1.02 12.08 29.68
C GLU A 361 -1.01 13.43 28.97
N ARG A 362 -0.07 14.32 29.30
CA ARG A 362 0.12 15.57 28.53
C ARG A 362 0.55 15.29 27.11
N ALA A 363 1.50 14.38 26.87
CA ALA A 363 1.91 14.02 25.51
C ALA A 363 0.74 13.44 24.71
N PHE A 364 -0.06 12.57 25.32
CA PHE A 364 -1.25 11.96 24.74
C PHE A 364 -2.32 13.00 24.44
N ALA A 365 -2.64 13.89 25.37
CA ALA A 365 -3.56 15.00 25.17
C ALA A 365 -3.07 15.91 24.04
N THR A 366 -1.77 16.20 23.99
CA THR A 366 -1.20 16.95 22.87
C THR A 366 -1.39 16.18 21.56
N TRP A 367 -1.20 14.85 21.55
CA TRP A 367 -1.26 14.00 20.34
C TRP A 367 -2.63 13.80 19.75
N PHE A 368 -3.62 13.58 20.60
CA PHE A 368 -4.94 13.11 20.23
C PHE A 368 -6.04 14.08 20.64
N ASP A 369 -5.68 15.19 21.27
CA ASP A 369 -6.60 16.23 21.75
C ASP A 369 -7.67 15.67 22.70
N THR A 370 -7.34 14.59 23.39
CA THR A 370 -8.24 13.87 24.28
C THR A 370 -7.41 13.13 25.32
N THR A 371 -8.04 12.73 26.42
CA THR A 371 -7.37 11.91 27.43
C THR A 371 -7.41 10.44 27.02
N PRO A 372 -6.45 9.60 27.46
CA PRO A 372 -6.51 8.16 27.24
C PRO A 372 -7.84 7.55 27.70
N ALA A 373 -8.38 8.05 28.82
CA ALA A 373 -9.67 7.62 29.37
C ALA A 373 -10.84 7.94 28.44
N LEU A 374 -10.93 9.17 27.91
CA LEU A 374 -12.00 9.55 26.98
C LEU A 374 -11.87 8.81 25.64
N ALA A 375 -10.66 8.66 25.11
CA ALA A 375 -10.43 7.87 23.89
C ALA A 375 -10.83 6.40 24.08
N ARG A 376 -10.50 5.81 25.24
CA ARG A 376 -10.91 4.46 25.62
C ARG A 376 -12.42 4.37 25.79
N GLN A 377 -13.05 5.35 26.44
CA GLN A 377 -14.50 5.38 26.61
C GLN A 377 -15.22 5.47 25.26
N ALA A 378 -14.76 6.36 24.36
CA ALA A 378 -15.28 6.44 23.00
C ALA A 378 -15.10 5.09 22.27
N ARG A 379 -13.93 4.44 22.38
CA ARG A 379 -13.74 3.09 21.82
C ARG A 379 -14.67 2.06 22.45
N LEU A 380 -14.85 2.07 23.77
CA LEU A 380 -15.71 1.12 24.47
C LEU A 380 -17.19 1.36 24.16
N GLN A 381 -17.60 2.61 23.95
CA GLN A 381 -18.93 2.95 23.45
C GLN A 381 -19.10 2.43 22.01
N LEU A 382 -18.09 2.54 21.16
CA LEU A 382 -18.08 1.91 19.84
C LEU A 382 -18.08 0.37 19.89
N ALA A 383 -17.36 -0.23 20.84
CA ALA A 383 -17.34 -1.68 21.05
C ALA A 383 -18.66 -2.21 21.64
N ALA A 384 -19.33 -1.41 22.48
CA ALA A 384 -20.65 -1.69 23.04
C ALA A 384 -21.76 -1.66 21.97
N LEU A 385 -21.51 -1.01 20.83
CA LEU A 385 -22.33 -1.13 19.61
C LEU A 385 -22.06 -2.44 18.83
N ALA A 386 -21.33 -3.40 19.42
CA ALA A 386 -21.00 -4.73 18.87
C ALA A 386 -20.12 -4.71 17.61
N ILE A 387 -19.15 -3.79 17.56
CA ILE A 387 -18.30 -3.57 16.38
C ILE A 387 -16.90 -4.12 16.64
N ASP A 388 -16.70 -5.39 16.26
CA ASP A 388 -15.42 -6.11 16.29
C ASP A 388 -14.64 -5.95 14.95
N GLU A 389 -15.08 -5.02 14.09
CA GLU A 389 -14.49 -4.78 12.77
C GLU A 389 -13.37 -3.72 12.79
N ASP A 390 -12.32 -3.96 11.99
CA ASP A 390 -11.23 -3.02 11.74
C ASP A 390 -11.73 -1.80 10.94
N TRP A 391 -12.25 -0.80 11.64
CA TRP A 391 -12.73 0.46 11.06
C TRP A 391 -11.60 1.33 10.48
N SER A 392 -10.33 0.94 10.68
CA SER A 392 -9.20 1.59 10.00
C SER A 392 -9.04 1.14 8.54
N ASP A 393 -9.73 0.07 8.13
CA ASP A 393 -9.79 -0.37 6.74
C ASP A 393 -10.69 0.56 5.90
N PRO A 394 -10.14 1.25 4.89
CA PRO A 394 -10.93 2.13 4.02
C PRO A 394 -11.86 1.38 3.06
N VAL A 395 -11.63 0.09 2.81
CA VAL A 395 -12.35 -0.69 1.77
C VAL A 395 -13.86 -0.70 1.98
N PRO A 396 -14.39 -0.95 3.18
CA PRO A 396 -15.84 -0.99 3.34
C PRO A 396 -16.46 0.40 3.24
N LEU A 397 -15.71 1.47 3.55
CA LEU A 397 -16.17 2.85 3.31
C LEU A 397 -16.24 3.14 1.81
N LEU A 398 -15.28 2.66 1.02
CA LEU A 398 -15.31 2.75 -0.45
C LEU A 398 -16.51 2.00 -1.05
N ARG A 399 -16.92 0.88 -0.45
CA ARG A 399 -18.09 0.09 -0.88
C ARG A 399 -19.43 0.79 -0.63
N MET A 400 -19.49 1.69 0.36
CA MET A 400 -20.71 2.39 0.76
C MET A 400 -20.98 3.65 -0.07
N LEU A 401 -20.06 4.05 -0.95
CA LEU A 401 -20.22 5.24 -1.79
C LEU A 401 -21.49 5.13 -2.67
N PRO A 402 -22.18 6.24 -2.99
CA PRO A 402 -23.42 6.20 -3.74
C PRO A 402 -23.27 5.66 -5.19
N PRO A 403 -24.32 5.08 -5.79
CA PRO A 403 -24.27 4.45 -7.11
C PRO A 403 -24.06 5.45 -8.24
N SER A 404 -24.68 6.62 -8.15
CA SER A 404 -24.63 7.71 -9.15
C SER A 404 -23.24 8.32 -9.31
N ILE A 405 -22.29 7.94 -8.47
CA ILE A 405 -20.99 8.56 -8.40
C ILE A 405 -19.83 7.54 -8.34
N HIS A 406 -20.12 6.26 -8.61
CA HIS A 406 -19.10 5.23 -8.79
C HIS A 406 -18.41 5.37 -10.16
N GLY A 407 -17.07 5.47 -10.16
CA GLY A 407 -16.24 5.47 -11.36
C GLY A 407 -14.78 5.08 -11.04
N PRO A 408 -14.00 4.61 -12.03
CA PRO A 408 -12.58 4.34 -11.83
C PRO A 408 -11.83 5.65 -11.53
N VAL A 409 -11.21 5.71 -10.34
CA VAL A 409 -10.33 6.83 -9.98
C VAL A 409 -8.93 6.49 -10.45
N ASP A 410 -8.43 7.18 -11.47
CA ASP A 410 -7.01 7.15 -11.81
C ASP A 410 -6.20 7.67 -10.62
N ALA A 411 -5.06 7.06 -10.29
CA ALA A 411 -4.23 7.51 -9.18
C ALA A 411 -3.64 8.90 -9.38
N ALA A 412 -3.40 9.32 -10.63
CA ALA A 412 -3.02 10.71 -10.93
C ALA A 412 -4.21 11.66 -10.72
N ALA A 413 -5.40 11.25 -11.17
CA ALA A 413 -6.65 11.97 -10.94
C ALA A 413 -7.04 12.02 -9.44
N CYS A 414 -6.72 11.00 -8.64
CA CYS A 414 -7.01 10.94 -7.21
C CYS A 414 -6.42 12.12 -6.43
N LEU A 415 -5.32 12.71 -6.89
CA LEU A 415 -4.72 13.88 -6.25
C LEU A 415 -5.36 15.22 -6.67
N GLN A 416 -6.05 15.24 -7.81
CA GLN A 416 -6.47 16.48 -8.47
C GLN A 416 -8.00 16.61 -8.57
N ASP A 417 -8.71 15.49 -8.65
CA ASP A 417 -10.14 15.40 -8.88
C ASP A 417 -10.89 15.19 -7.55
N LEU A 418 -11.12 16.31 -6.86
CA LEU A 418 -11.93 16.37 -5.64
C LEU A 418 -13.42 16.18 -5.89
N GLU A 419 -13.84 16.13 -7.16
CA GLU A 419 -15.24 15.96 -7.55
C GLU A 419 -15.64 14.48 -7.56
N GLN A 420 -14.67 13.56 -7.56
CA GLN A 420 -14.98 12.15 -7.34
C GLN A 420 -15.25 11.82 -5.86
N PRO A 421 -16.24 10.98 -5.54
CA PRO A 421 -16.60 10.58 -4.17
C PRO A 421 -15.56 9.76 -3.46
N ALA A 422 -14.83 8.92 -4.18
CA ALA A 422 -13.82 8.08 -3.55
C ALA A 422 -12.59 8.91 -3.14
N THR A 423 -12.39 10.07 -3.76
CA THR A 423 -11.20 10.91 -3.57
C THR A 423 -10.94 11.28 -2.10
N PRO A 424 -11.89 11.79 -1.30
CA PRO A 424 -11.63 12.12 0.10
C PRO A 424 -11.19 10.92 0.95
N ILE A 425 -11.74 9.73 0.68
CA ILE A 425 -11.37 8.48 1.38
C ILE A 425 -9.95 8.08 0.97
N LEU A 426 -9.71 7.98 -0.34
CA LEU A 426 -8.42 7.57 -0.89
C LEU A 426 -7.31 8.55 -0.49
N GLN A 427 -7.52 9.86 -0.65
CA GLN A 427 -6.54 10.88 -0.26
C GLN A 427 -6.23 10.83 1.23
N ALA A 428 -7.24 10.79 2.10
CA ALA A 428 -7.00 10.77 3.55
C ALA A 428 -6.27 9.49 3.97
N TYR A 429 -6.67 8.33 3.44
CA TYR A 429 -6.00 7.07 3.72
C TYR A 429 -4.55 7.04 3.19
N LEU A 430 -4.31 7.49 1.96
CA LEU A 430 -2.99 7.54 1.35
C LEU A 430 -2.07 8.56 2.05
N LEU A 431 -2.61 9.71 2.48
CA LEU A 431 -1.91 10.69 3.30
C LEU A 431 -1.49 10.09 4.64
N GLY A 432 -2.43 9.40 5.29
CA GLY A 432 -2.18 8.66 6.51
C GLY A 432 -1.11 7.58 6.32
N LEU A 433 -1.16 6.82 5.22
CA LEU A 433 -0.15 5.83 4.83
C LEU A 433 1.22 6.48 4.63
N ALA A 434 1.33 7.54 3.83
CA ALA A 434 2.58 8.24 3.57
C ALA A 434 3.21 8.78 4.87
N ASN A 435 2.39 9.26 5.80
CA ASN A 435 2.82 9.73 7.11
C ASN A 435 3.22 8.62 8.08
N ARG A 436 3.03 7.34 7.71
CA ARG A 436 3.58 6.24 8.50
C ARG A 436 5.08 6.28 8.34
N ALA A 437 5.73 6.12 9.48
CA ALA A 437 7.17 6.04 9.61
C ALA A 437 7.80 5.08 8.55
N GLU A 438 7.11 3.99 8.22
CA GLU A 438 7.51 3.00 7.21
C GLU A 438 7.84 3.57 5.82
N TYR A 439 7.23 4.69 5.43
CA TYR A 439 7.45 5.32 4.13
C TYR A 439 8.55 6.40 4.14
N GLY A 440 9.11 6.76 5.30
CA GLY A 440 10.05 7.88 5.41
C GLY A 440 9.40 9.22 5.02
N GLY A 441 10.17 10.30 4.90
CA GLY A 441 9.69 11.62 4.45
C GLY A 441 9.03 12.51 5.53
N HIS A 442 8.96 13.80 5.24
CA HIS A 442 8.35 14.80 6.12
C HIS A 442 6.84 14.53 6.30
N MET A 443 6.28 15.01 7.41
CA MET A 443 4.84 14.92 7.66
C MET A 443 4.09 15.72 6.58
N LEU A 444 3.22 15.04 5.84
CA LEU A 444 2.37 15.64 4.83
C LEU A 444 1.04 16.08 5.45
N ASP A 445 0.72 17.36 5.28
CA ASP A 445 -0.56 17.95 5.71
C ASP A 445 -1.62 17.95 4.61
N ASP A 446 -1.22 17.69 3.36
CA ASP A 446 -2.10 17.67 2.20
C ASP A 446 -1.62 16.69 1.12
N ALA A 447 -2.49 16.41 0.15
CA ALA A 447 -2.26 15.39 -0.88
C ALA A 447 -1.18 15.78 -1.91
N SER A 448 -0.74 17.05 -1.98
CA SER A 448 0.21 17.49 -3.02
C SER A 448 1.59 16.83 -2.88
N GLY A 449 2.03 16.55 -1.66
CA GLY A 449 3.29 15.87 -1.38
C GLY A 449 3.28 14.35 -1.60
N LEU A 450 2.09 13.74 -1.81
CA LEU A 450 1.97 12.28 -1.94
C LEU A 450 2.77 11.74 -3.12
N ALA A 451 2.71 12.40 -4.27
CA ALA A 451 3.43 11.99 -5.47
C ALA A 451 4.96 12.04 -5.26
N GLY A 452 5.44 13.04 -4.50
CA GLY A 452 6.86 13.17 -4.16
C GLY A 452 7.36 12.08 -3.21
N GLN A 453 6.55 11.70 -2.21
CA GLN A 453 6.96 10.77 -1.16
C GLN A 453 6.70 9.30 -1.49
N LEU A 454 5.53 8.98 -2.04
CA LEU A 454 5.19 7.59 -2.40
C LEU A 454 5.68 7.22 -3.80
N ARG A 455 6.04 8.19 -4.64
CA ARG A 455 6.25 8.04 -6.10
C ARG A 455 4.95 7.71 -6.85
N PRO A 456 4.74 8.23 -8.07
CA PRO A 456 3.50 8.02 -8.82
C PRO A 456 3.15 6.54 -9.06
N ALA A 457 4.13 5.70 -9.38
CA ALA A 457 3.89 4.28 -9.65
C ALA A 457 3.31 3.53 -8.45
N ARG A 458 3.84 3.78 -7.24
CA ARG A 458 3.34 3.16 -6.02
C ARG A 458 1.98 3.70 -5.62
N LEU A 459 1.74 5.00 -5.84
CA LEU A 459 0.44 5.62 -5.63
C LEU A 459 -0.62 4.93 -6.52
N GLY A 460 -0.28 4.72 -7.80
CA GLY A 460 -1.01 3.89 -8.77
C GLY A 460 -1.45 2.54 -8.19
N GLN A 461 -0.46 1.77 -7.74
CA GLN A 461 -0.68 0.43 -7.20
C GLN A 461 -1.56 0.43 -5.94
N LEU A 462 -1.36 1.38 -5.04
CA LEU A 462 -2.15 1.47 -3.81
C LEU A 462 -3.61 1.82 -4.11
N VAL A 463 -3.86 2.77 -5.01
CA VAL A 463 -5.22 3.15 -5.43
C VAL A 463 -5.90 1.97 -6.13
N GLN A 464 -5.23 1.33 -7.09
CA GLN A 464 -5.76 0.19 -7.82
C GLN A 464 -6.06 -0.99 -6.89
N GLY A 465 -5.17 -1.28 -5.92
CA GLY A 465 -5.40 -2.31 -4.92
C GLY A 465 -6.64 -2.04 -4.05
N LEU A 466 -6.81 -0.81 -3.59
CA LEU A 466 -7.99 -0.41 -2.79
C LEU A 466 -9.29 -0.52 -3.58
N GLN A 467 -9.29 -0.10 -4.84
CA GLN A 467 -10.45 -0.21 -5.73
C GLN A 467 -10.80 -1.67 -6.01
N LEU A 468 -9.79 -2.52 -6.22
CA LEU A 468 -9.99 -3.96 -6.43
C LEU A 468 -10.62 -4.62 -5.19
N GLN A 469 -10.17 -4.26 -3.99
CA GLN A 469 -10.77 -4.75 -2.74
C GLN A 469 -12.20 -4.25 -2.56
N ALA A 470 -12.47 -2.99 -2.91
CA ALA A 470 -13.82 -2.44 -2.85
C ALA A 470 -14.77 -3.20 -3.79
N GLY A 471 -14.35 -3.49 -5.02
CA GLY A 471 -15.19 -4.14 -6.03
C GLY A 471 -16.39 -3.27 -6.44
N PRO A 472 -17.48 -3.85 -6.97
CA PRO A 472 -18.65 -3.10 -7.47
C PRO A 472 -19.49 -2.41 -6.37
N GLY A 473 -19.04 -2.42 -5.11
CA GLY A 473 -19.71 -1.74 -4.00
C GLY A 473 -21.05 -2.35 -3.58
N ARG A 474 -21.58 -1.85 -2.47
CA ARG A 474 -22.99 -1.95 -2.06
C ARG A 474 -23.43 -0.53 -1.73
N PRO A 475 -23.76 0.26 -2.76
CA PRO A 475 -23.94 1.69 -2.59
C PRO A 475 -25.07 1.99 -1.61
N VAL A 476 -24.89 3.04 -0.80
CA VAL A 476 -25.87 3.46 0.20
C VAL A 476 -26.59 4.71 -0.28
N ALA A 477 -27.79 4.53 -0.83
CA ALA A 477 -28.62 5.63 -1.34
C ALA A 477 -28.91 6.71 -0.29
N ALA A 478 -29.01 6.35 0.99
CA ALA A 478 -29.23 7.31 2.08
C ALA A 478 -28.09 8.35 2.23
N LEU A 479 -26.90 8.07 1.70
CA LEU A 479 -25.77 9.01 1.74
C LEU A 479 -25.75 9.94 0.51
N GLU A 480 -26.54 9.67 -0.52
CA GLU A 480 -26.48 10.36 -1.79
C GLU A 480 -26.72 11.89 -1.69
N PRO A 481 -27.75 12.37 -0.96
CA PRO A 481 -27.95 13.81 -0.77
C PRO A 481 -26.75 14.49 -0.12
N LEU A 482 -26.07 13.77 0.79
CA LEU A 482 -24.90 14.29 1.49
C LEU A 482 -23.69 14.47 0.55
N TRP A 483 -23.45 13.50 -0.33
CA TRP A 483 -22.37 13.59 -1.31
C TRP A 483 -22.63 14.70 -2.34
N HIS A 484 -23.87 14.83 -2.83
CA HIS A 484 -24.25 15.94 -3.71
C HIS A 484 -24.11 17.31 -3.04
N ALA A 485 -24.56 17.46 -1.79
CA ALA A 485 -24.42 18.70 -1.04
C ALA A 485 -22.93 19.07 -0.87
N ARG A 486 -22.04 18.10 -0.62
CA ARG A 486 -20.60 18.37 -0.57
C ARG A 486 -20.05 18.86 -1.91
N LEU A 487 -20.41 18.22 -3.02
CA LEU A 487 -19.93 18.65 -4.34
C LEU A 487 -20.40 20.06 -4.68
N ALA A 488 -21.67 20.36 -4.45
CA ALA A 488 -22.22 21.71 -4.61
C ALA A 488 -21.51 22.73 -3.72
N ALA A 489 -21.23 22.37 -2.46
CA ALA A 489 -20.46 23.18 -1.53
C ALA A 489 -19.04 23.48 -2.05
N LEU A 490 -18.29 22.47 -2.50
CA LEU A 490 -16.94 22.65 -3.04
C LEU A 490 -16.91 23.51 -4.32
N ALA A 491 -17.95 23.43 -5.15
CA ALA A 491 -18.11 24.24 -6.35
C ALA A 491 -18.34 25.73 -6.04
N ARG A 492 -18.95 26.04 -4.88
CA ARG A 492 -19.21 27.42 -4.42
C ARG A 492 -18.01 28.10 -3.75
N LEU A 493 -16.89 27.40 -3.55
CA LEU A 493 -15.73 27.98 -2.86
C LEU A 493 -15.14 29.21 -3.57
N PRO A 494 -14.90 29.18 -4.89
CA PRO A 494 -14.47 30.38 -5.61
C PRO A 494 -15.58 31.44 -5.57
N GLY A 495 -15.25 32.67 -5.20
CA GLY A 495 -16.21 33.76 -5.03
C GLY A 495 -16.66 33.99 -3.58
N LEU A 496 -16.24 33.16 -2.63
CA LEU A 496 -16.42 33.45 -1.21
C LEU A 496 -15.30 34.40 -0.73
N PRO A 497 -15.63 35.59 -0.19
CA PRO A 497 -14.62 36.60 0.15
C PRO A 497 -13.51 36.10 1.08
N TRP A 498 -13.85 35.23 2.04
CA TRP A 498 -12.87 34.67 2.97
C TRP A 498 -11.96 33.61 2.33
N PHE A 499 -12.42 32.93 1.28
CA PHE A 499 -11.66 31.91 0.56
C PHE A 499 -10.75 32.56 -0.49
N ASP A 500 -11.28 33.55 -1.21
CA ASP A 500 -10.53 34.30 -2.22
C ASP A 500 -9.40 35.14 -1.60
N ALA A 501 -9.52 35.52 -0.32
CA ALA A 501 -8.47 36.21 0.43
C ALA A 501 -7.28 35.30 0.84
N LEU A 502 -7.40 33.97 0.70
CA LEU A 502 -6.34 33.02 1.04
C LEU A 502 -5.29 32.92 -0.08
N SER A 503 -4.05 32.59 0.27
CA SER A 503 -3.03 32.23 -0.74
C SER A 503 -3.43 30.96 -1.51
N ALA A 504 -2.88 30.76 -2.71
CA ALA A 504 -3.18 29.58 -3.54
C ALA A 504 -2.93 28.24 -2.81
N ASP A 505 -1.89 28.15 -1.96
CA ASP A 505 -1.62 26.97 -1.16
C ASP A 505 -2.63 26.78 -0.02
N GLU A 506 -3.05 27.86 0.61
CA GLU A 506 -4.09 27.83 1.65
C GLU A 506 -5.46 27.48 1.07
N GLN A 507 -5.80 27.98 -0.11
CA GLN A 507 -7.01 27.60 -0.86
C GLN A 507 -7.00 26.09 -1.15
N ARG A 508 -5.88 25.56 -1.65
CA ARG A 508 -5.71 24.13 -1.93
C ARG A 508 -5.90 23.27 -0.68
N ARG A 509 -5.21 23.61 0.42
CA ARG A 509 -5.32 22.90 1.71
C ARG A 509 -6.74 22.98 2.27
N THR A 510 -7.34 24.16 2.23
CA THR A 510 -8.71 24.37 2.71
C THR A 510 -9.73 23.57 1.90
N ARG A 511 -9.58 23.52 0.57
CA ARG A 511 -10.45 22.71 -0.30
C ARG A 511 -10.37 21.22 0.04
N GLN A 512 -9.17 20.70 0.31
CA GLN A 512 -8.99 19.31 0.74
C GLN A 512 -9.53 19.03 2.15
N ASP A 513 -9.30 19.94 3.10
CA ASP A 513 -9.86 19.82 4.46
C ASP A 513 -11.40 19.83 4.39
N LEU A 514 -11.97 20.71 3.56
CA LEU A 514 -13.41 20.77 3.34
C LEU A 514 -13.99 19.50 2.72
N ALA A 515 -13.26 18.90 1.77
CA ALA A 515 -13.67 17.66 1.12
C ALA A 515 -13.76 16.47 2.09
N ARG A 516 -13.04 16.51 3.23
CA ARG A 516 -12.99 15.43 4.23
C ARG A 516 -14.07 15.51 5.30
N TYR A 517 -14.79 16.64 5.47
CA TYR A 517 -15.71 16.81 6.60
C TYR A 517 -16.83 15.78 6.68
N GLU A 518 -17.29 15.27 5.53
CA GLU A 518 -18.35 14.26 5.48
C GLU A 518 -17.85 12.81 5.65
N LEU A 519 -16.54 12.58 5.77
CA LEU A 519 -16.00 11.22 5.98
C LEU A 519 -16.55 10.57 7.25
N GLY A 520 -16.81 11.37 8.28
CA GLY A 520 -17.39 10.86 9.51
C GLY A 520 -18.83 10.37 9.36
N ALA A 521 -19.59 10.88 8.39
CA ALA A 521 -20.94 10.37 8.11
C ALA A 521 -20.91 8.95 7.52
N LEU A 522 -19.87 8.61 6.74
CA LEU A 522 -19.65 7.23 6.29
C LEU A 522 -19.40 6.31 7.48
N LEU A 523 -18.54 6.75 8.42
CA LEU A 523 -18.27 5.99 9.63
C LEU A 523 -19.53 5.87 10.48
N MET A 524 -20.26 6.96 10.73
CA MET A 524 -21.54 6.95 11.45
C MET A 524 -22.54 5.96 10.83
N TYR A 525 -22.73 5.99 9.51
CA TYR A 525 -23.60 5.03 8.84
C TYR A 525 -23.10 3.60 8.98
N ARG A 526 -21.79 3.36 8.92
CA ARG A 526 -21.24 2.02 9.12
C ARG A 526 -21.47 1.50 10.54
N LEU A 527 -21.32 2.37 11.54
CA LEU A 527 -21.45 2.00 12.95
C LEU A 527 -22.92 1.80 13.36
N VAL A 528 -23.82 2.62 12.82
CA VAL A 528 -25.22 2.70 13.27
C VAL A 528 -26.19 2.06 12.27
N GLY A 529 -25.89 2.12 10.97
CA GLY A 529 -26.70 1.57 9.89
C GLY A 529 -27.94 2.40 9.56
N ALA A 530 -29.04 1.70 9.26
CA ALA A 530 -30.31 2.29 8.82
C ALA A 530 -30.87 3.41 9.72
N PRO A 531 -30.75 3.39 11.06
CA PRO A 531 -31.18 4.51 11.92
C PRO A 531 -30.48 5.83 11.57
N TYR A 532 -29.18 5.82 11.27
CA TYR A 532 -28.48 7.03 10.85
C TYR A 532 -28.93 7.47 9.45
N GLY A 533 -29.16 6.52 8.54
CA GLY A 533 -29.73 6.81 7.22
C GLY A 533 -31.09 7.50 7.28
N ARG A 534 -31.97 7.08 8.20
CA ARG A 534 -33.27 7.75 8.43
C ARG A 534 -33.11 9.17 8.93
N LEU A 535 -32.23 9.39 9.92
CA LEU A 535 -31.92 10.73 10.42
C LEU A 535 -31.45 11.64 9.27
N LEU A 536 -30.54 11.16 8.41
CA LEU A 536 -30.07 11.94 7.26
C LEU A 536 -31.19 12.30 6.28
N GLY A 537 -32.13 11.39 6.05
CA GLY A 537 -33.29 11.64 5.20
C GLY A 537 -34.23 12.71 5.77
N GLU A 538 -34.54 12.63 7.06
CA GLU A 538 -35.38 13.62 7.77
C GLU A 538 -34.70 14.99 7.87
N ALA A 539 -33.37 14.98 8.03
CA ALA A 539 -32.57 16.18 8.26
C ALA A 539 -32.12 16.90 6.98
N ALA A 540 -32.57 16.47 5.79
CA ALA A 540 -32.14 17.03 4.51
C ALA A 540 -32.37 18.55 4.40
N ALA A 541 -33.37 19.09 5.09
CA ALA A 541 -33.70 20.53 5.12
C ALA A 541 -33.31 21.23 6.44
N TRP A 542 -32.64 20.54 7.37
CA TRP A 542 -32.33 21.12 8.68
C TRP A 542 -31.04 21.94 8.63
N PRO A 543 -30.92 23.01 9.43
CA PRO A 543 -29.65 23.67 9.66
C PRO A 543 -28.61 22.69 10.18
N ARG A 544 -27.34 22.83 9.76
CA ARG A 544 -26.30 21.84 10.09
C ARG A 544 -26.10 21.70 11.59
N ALA A 545 -26.20 22.80 12.34
CA ALA A 545 -26.11 22.81 13.80
C ALA A 545 -27.14 21.88 14.45
N ARG A 546 -28.38 21.87 13.95
CA ARG A 546 -29.46 21.00 14.42
C ARG A 546 -29.15 19.53 14.08
N VAL A 547 -28.62 19.25 12.89
CA VAL A 547 -28.21 17.89 12.52
C VAL A 547 -27.19 17.35 13.51
N LEU A 548 -26.13 18.12 13.81
CA LEU A 548 -25.07 17.71 14.74
C LEU A 548 -25.58 17.50 16.16
N GLU A 549 -26.51 18.34 16.62
CA GLU A 549 -27.17 18.15 17.91
C GLU A 549 -27.95 16.82 17.97
N GLN A 550 -28.72 16.53 16.93
CA GLN A 550 -29.50 15.30 16.84
C GLN A 550 -28.62 14.05 16.73
N GLU A 551 -27.48 14.14 16.04
CA GLU A 551 -26.49 13.06 16.01
C GLU A 551 -25.95 12.76 17.41
N ARG A 552 -25.58 13.81 18.17
CA ARG A 552 -25.10 13.65 19.56
C ARG A 552 -26.17 13.07 20.48
N LEU A 553 -27.41 13.53 20.36
CA LEU A 553 -28.52 13.06 21.18
C LEU A 553 -28.84 11.58 20.94
N HIS A 554 -28.87 11.15 19.68
CA HIS A 554 -29.29 9.79 19.32
C HIS A 554 -28.16 8.76 19.37
N PHE A 555 -26.92 9.18 19.11
CA PHE A 555 -25.79 8.24 18.92
C PHE A 555 -24.60 8.52 19.85
N GLY A 556 -24.67 9.56 20.68
CA GLY A 556 -23.60 9.93 21.61
C GLY A 556 -22.38 10.60 20.97
N LEU A 557 -22.35 10.74 19.64
CA LEU A 557 -21.32 11.46 18.91
C LEU A 557 -21.85 12.02 17.58
N ASP A 558 -21.21 13.07 17.08
CA ASP A 558 -21.52 13.64 15.76
C ASP A 558 -20.50 13.22 14.69
N ARG A 559 -20.85 13.45 13.42
CA ARG A 559 -20.00 13.12 12.26
C ARG A 559 -18.63 13.81 12.29
N HIS A 560 -18.50 14.99 12.88
CA HIS A 560 -17.22 15.68 12.92
C HIS A 560 -16.27 14.99 13.90
N VAL A 561 -16.80 14.57 15.05
CA VAL A 561 -16.08 13.72 16.00
C VAL A 561 -15.74 12.36 15.39
N ALA A 562 -16.69 11.68 14.75
CA ALA A 562 -16.46 10.41 14.04
C ALA A 562 -15.36 10.54 12.98
N GLY A 563 -15.40 11.61 12.16
CA GLY A 563 -14.39 11.89 11.15
C GLY A 563 -13.01 12.11 11.78
N ALA A 564 -12.92 12.84 12.88
CA ALA A 564 -11.65 13.04 13.58
C ALA A 564 -11.05 11.72 14.10
N MET A 565 -11.91 10.80 14.58
CA MET A 565 -11.49 9.45 14.97
C MET A 565 -10.94 8.66 13.78
N LEU A 566 -11.63 8.69 12.64
CA LEU A 566 -11.21 8.02 11.40
C LEU A 566 -9.86 8.55 10.92
N LEU A 567 -9.71 9.87 10.82
CA LEU A 567 -8.46 10.52 10.39
C LEU A 567 -7.31 10.22 11.37
N SER A 568 -7.60 10.13 12.66
CA SER A 568 -6.60 9.74 13.66
C SER A 568 -6.12 8.30 13.46
N ALA A 569 -7.01 7.35 13.16
CA ALA A 569 -6.60 5.96 12.89
C ALA A 569 -5.80 5.80 11.61
N TRP A 570 -6.12 6.60 10.58
CA TRP A 570 -5.31 6.62 9.37
C TRP A 570 -3.94 7.27 9.58
N GLY A 571 -3.77 8.02 10.66
CA GLY A 571 -2.48 8.60 11.04
C GLY A 571 -2.26 10.01 10.50
N LEU A 572 -3.34 10.76 10.26
CA LEU A 572 -3.22 12.14 9.80
C LEU A 572 -2.56 13.07 10.85
N PRO A 573 -2.02 14.21 10.39
CA PRO A 573 -1.45 15.23 11.27
C PRO A 573 -2.50 15.84 12.20
N ARG A 574 -2.05 16.30 13.38
CA ARG A 574 -2.92 16.92 14.39
C ARG A 574 -3.72 18.10 13.85
N ARG A 575 -3.11 18.91 12.98
CA ARG A 575 -3.76 20.08 12.36
C ARG A 575 -5.06 19.66 11.67
N VAL A 576 -5.01 18.60 10.87
CA VAL A 576 -6.15 18.09 10.10
C VAL A 576 -7.21 17.51 11.03
N ILE A 577 -6.79 16.71 12.02
CA ILE A 577 -7.69 16.11 13.02
C ILE A 577 -8.42 17.18 13.84
N HIS A 578 -7.70 18.21 14.30
CA HIS A 578 -8.27 19.32 15.05
C HIS A 578 -9.22 20.14 14.20
N THR A 579 -8.86 20.41 12.93
CA THR A 579 -9.71 21.15 11.99
C THR A 579 -11.02 20.41 11.71
N GLN A 580 -10.95 19.07 11.59
CA GLN A 580 -12.12 18.19 11.49
C GLN A 580 -13.00 18.28 12.74
N ARG A 581 -12.40 18.16 13.94
CA ARG A 581 -13.13 18.16 15.21
C ARG A 581 -13.73 19.50 15.58
N ALA A 582 -13.03 20.61 15.31
CA ALA A 582 -13.49 21.96 15.62
C ALA A 582 -14.86 22.26 14.99
N ALA A 583 -15.15 21.69 13.81
CA ALA A 583 -16.45 21.82 13.14
C ALA A 583 -17.65 21.25 13.93
N SER A 584 -17.42 20.42 14.95
CA SER A 584 -18.47 19.96 15.88
C SER A 584 -19.04 21.11 16.73
N HIS A 585 -18.25 22.17 16.95
CA HIS A 585 -18.58 23.30 17.83
C HIS A 585 -19.00 24.54 17.02
N PRO A 586 -20.25 25.01 17.12
CA PRO A 586 -20.80 26.09 16.29
C PRO A 586 -20.01 27.41 16.34
N ALA A 587 -19.40 27.72 17.50
CA ALA A 587 -18.66 28.96 17.71
C ALA A 587 -17.30 29.01 17.01
N THR A 588 -16.83 27.90 16.44
CA THR A 588 -15.48 27.85 15.85
C THR A 588 -15.43 28.48 14.45
N PRO A 589 -14.27 29.00 14.02
CA PRO A 589 -14.07 29.44 12.64
C PRO A 589 -14.36 28.33 11.61
N ALA A 590 -14.06 27.07 11.93
CA ALA A 590 -14.33 25.93 11.05
C ALA A 590 -15.83 25.70 10.84
N ALA A 591 -16.61 25.73 11.92
CA ALA A 591 -18.08 25.61 11.84
C ALA A 591 -18.70 26.78 11.06
N ARG A 592 -18.22 28.02 11.27
CA ARG A 592 -18.69 29.19 10.52
C ARG A 592 -18.39 29.09 9.02
N ARG A 593 -17.21 28.60 8.64
CA ARG A 593 -16.86 28.36 7.23
C ARG A 593 -17.77 27.31 6.60
N LEU A 594 -18.08 26.23 7.33
CA LEU A 594 -19.02 25.21 6.85
C LEU A 594 -20.45 25.75 6.73
N ALA A 595 -20.92 26.52 7.70
CA ALA A 595 -22.23 27.17 7.64
C ALA A 595 -22.32 28.07 6.39
N ALA A 596 -21.34 28.95 6.17
CA ALA A 596 -21.28 29.81 4.99
C ALA A 596 -21.25 29.05 3.65
N LEU A 597 -20.78 27.80 3.65
CA LEU A 597 -20.64 26.98 2.46
C LEU A 597 -21.90 26.17 2.13
N TYR A 598 -22.56 25.64 3.15
CA TYR A 598 -23.70 24.72 3.02
C TYR A 598 -25.04 25.42 3.18
N GLU A 599 -25.11 26.53 3.91
CA GLU A 599 -26.35 27.27 4.13
C GLU A 599 -26.49 28.40 3.09
N PRO A 600 -27.72 28.75 2.66
CA PRO A 600 -27.93 29.88 1.79
C PRO A 600 -27.52 31.19 2.49
N PRO A 601 -27.00 32.19 1.75
CA PRO A 601 -26.63 33.48 2.34
C PRO A 601 -27.87 34.12 3.00
N GLY A 602 -27.77 34.45 4.29
CA GLY A 602 -28.85 35.07 5.07
C GLY A 602 -29.71 34.12 5.92
N SER A 603 -29.34 32.83 6.03
CA SER A 603 -29.90 31.97 7.08
C SER A 603 -29.53 32.51 8.48
N PRO A 604 -30.48 32.53 9.43
CA PRO A 604 -30.31 33.16 10.75
C PRO A 604 -29.27 32.46 11.65
#